data_AF-A0A3N5HDD4-F1
#
_entry.id   AF-A0A3N5HDD4-F1
#
_cell.length_a   1.000
_cell.length_b   1.000
_cell.length_c   1.000
_cell.angle_alpha   90.00
_cell.angle_beta   90.00
_cell.angle_gamma   90.00
#
_symmetry.space_group_name_H-M   'P 1'
#
loop_
_entity.id
_entity.type
_entity.pdbx_description
1 polymer ?
#
loop_
_entity_poly.entity_id
_entity_poly.type
_entity_poly.pdbx_seq_one_letter_code
_entity_poly.pdbx_strand_id
1 'polypeptide(L)'
;MRLREIQQAYGDRVRVHWRTFPLIPGEQPDRRVTEKTREGWQRIGAEEPRASFGQPAMDAPLPSSSVPALTAAKCAERQGEEAFERFHERLFTALFRDGLDIGRPDCLRLLGRETALDLARFEADYVGEAYEAVLRDCAEG
;
A
#
# COMPACT_ATOMS: atom_id res chain seq x y z
N MET A 1 0.65 13.00 -5.65
CA MET A 1 -0.58 12.53 -4.95
C MET A 1 -1.20 13.74 -4.28
N ARG A 2 -2.50 13.98 -4.48
CA ARG A 2 -3.18 15.24 -4.10
C ARG A 2 -2.97 15.66 -2.64
N LEU A 3 -2.86 14.70 -1.71
CA LEU A 3 -2.58 14.99 -0.30
C LEU A 3 -1.19 15.60 -0.06
N ARG A 4 -0.16 15.16 -0.80
CA ARG A 4 1.19 15.76 -0.73
C ARG A 4 1.16 17.20 -1.24
N GLU A 5 0.37 17.51 -2.28
CA GLU A 5 0.21 18.87 -2.78
C GLU A 5 -0.46 19.78 -1.73
N ILE A 6 -1.42 19.25 -0.97
CA ILE A 6 -2.02 19.97 0.15
C ILE A 6 -0.97 20.24 1.24
N GLN A 7 -0.20 19.24 1.66
CA GLN A 7 0.88 19.46 2.63
C GLN A 7 1.90 20.49 2.13
N GLN A 8 2.29 20.42 0.86
CA GLN A 8 3.24 21.36 0.26
C GLN A 8 2.69 22.78 0.19
N ALA A 9 1.41 22.95 -0.19
CA ALA A 9 0.78 24.25 -0.33
C ALA A 9 0.49 24.94 1.01
N TYR A 10 0.19 24.17 2.06
CA TYR A 10 -0.22 24.69 3.36
C TYR A 10 0.89 24.62 4.43
N GLY A 11 2.00 23.93 4.16
CA GLY A 11 3.11 23.75 5.09
C GLY A 11 2.64 23.22 6.43
N ASP A 12 3.17 23.78 7.52
CA ASP A 12 2.87 23.35 8.90
C ASP A 12 1.42 23.61 9.34
N ARG A 13 0.61 24.30 8.54
CA ARG A 13 -0.80 24.54 8.85
C ARG A 13 -1.66 23.29 8.70
N VAL A 14 -1.17 22.28 7.98
CA VAL A 14 -1.87 21.01 7.76
C VAL A 14 -0.90 19.86 8.04
N ARG A 15 -1.35 18.91 8.86
CA ARG A 15 -0.64 17.64 9.07
C ARG A 15 -1.49 16.50 8.56
N VAL A 16 -0.90 15.63 7.74
CA VAL A 16 -1.56 14.42 7.25
C VAL A 16 -1.13 13.27 8.15
N HIS A 17 -2.12 12.60 8.73
CA HIS A 17 -1.91 11.39 9.51
C HIS A 17 -2.48 10.21 8.73
N TRP A 18 -1.62 9.23 8.45
CA TRP A 18 -2.02 8.02 7.75
C TRP A 18 -2.56 6.99 8.73
N ARG A 19 -3.76 6.48 8.46
CA ARG A 19 -4.39 5.41 9.22
C ARG A 19 -4.71 4.26 8.30
N THR A 20 -4.43 3.03 8.73
CA THR A 20 -4.69 1.85 7.91
C THR A 20 -6.17 1.51 7.93
N PHE A 21 -6.71 1.17 6.76
CA PHE A 21 -8.11 0.75 6.60
C PHE A 21 -8.16 -0.50 5.71
N PRO A 22 -8.35 -1.70 6.27
CA PRO A 22 -8.43 -2.94 5.51
C PRO A 22 -9.69 -2.99 4.66
N LEU A 23 -9.52 -2.86 3.35
CA LEU A 23 -10.60 -3.09 2.40
C LEU A 23 -11.03 -4.58 2.36
N ILE A 24 -10.09 -5.47 2.67
CA ILE A 24 -10.29 -6.92 2.74
C ILE A 24 -9.61 -7.40 4.02
N PRO A 25 -10.30 -7.32 5.18
CA PRO A 25 -9.72 -7.68 6.47
C PRO A 25 -9.49 -9.19 6.62
N GLY A 26 -10.36 -10.01 6.03
CA GLY A 26 -10.17 -11.46 5.97
C GLY A 26 -9.36 -11.91 4.75
N GLU A 27 -9.36 -13.21 4.48
CA GLU A 27 -8.87 -13.76 3.22
C GLU A 27 -10.02 -13.98 2.24
N GLN A 28 -9.81 -13.54 1.02
CA GLN A 28 -10.64 -13.86 -0.14
C GLN A 28 -9.72 -14.55 -1.16
N PRO A 29 -9.62 -15.89 -1.15
CA PRO A 29 -8.76 -16.60 -2.09
C PRO A 29 -9.25 -16.44 -3.53
N ASP A 30 -8.36 -16.68 -4.49
CA ASP A 30 -8.66 -16.71 -5.93
C ASP A 30 -9.27 -15.42 -6.50
N ARG A 31 -9.04 -14.27 -5.87
CA ARG A 31 -9.40 -12.97 -6.45
C ARG A 31 -8.61 -12.74 -7.74
N ARG A 32 -9.33 -12.35 -8.78
CA ARG A 32 -8.75 -12.10 -10.11
C ARG A 32 -9.25 -10.80 -10.71
N VAL A 33 -8.45 -10.27 -11.63
CA VAL A 33 -8.83 -9.10 -12.44
C VAL A 33 -10.04 -9.46 -13.29
N THR A 34 -11.13 -8.72 -13.08
CA THR A 34 -12.36 -8.78 -13.88
C THR A 34 -12.40 -7.59 -14.84
N GLU A 35 -13.36 -7.60 -15.77
CA GLU A 35 -13.63 -6.45 -16.64
C GLU A 35 -13.92 -5.19 -15.81
N LYS A 36 -14.72 -5.32 -14.74
CA LYS A 36 -14.99 -4.23 -13.81
C LYS A 36 -13.72 -3.67 -13.15
N THR A 37 -12.77 -4.54 -12.78
CA THR A 37 -11.48 -4.10 -12.23
C THR A 37 -10.72 -3.27 -13.25
N ARG A 38 -10.61 -3.77 -14.48
CA ARG A 38 -9.88 -3.11 -15.58
C ARG A 38 -10.49 -1.75 -15.94
N GLU A 39 -11.80 -1.68 -16.14
CA GLU A 39 -12.51 -0.43 -16.42
C GLU A 39 -12.39 0.56 -15.26
N GLY A 40 -12.46 0.07 -14.01
CA GLY A 40 -12.26 0.87 -12.81
C GLY A 40 -10.90 1.55 -12.78
N TRP A 41 -9.83 0.77 -12.97
CA TRP A 41 -8.45 1.28 -12.94
C TRP A 41 -8.16 2.20 -14.12
N GLN A 42 -8.67 1.88 -15.32
CA GLN A 42 -8.55 2.75 -16.49
C GLN A 42 -9.22 4.11 -16.27
N ARG A 43 -10.43 4.13 -15.69
CA ARG A 43 -11.14 5.36 -15.38
C ARG A 43 -10.36 6.23 -14.38
N ILE A 44 -9.88 5.63 -13.29
CA ILE A 44 -9.12 6.35 -12.26
C ILE A 44 -7.81 6.90 -12.84
N GLY A 45 -7.09 6.11 -13.64
CA GLY A 45 -5.87 6.56 -14.31
C GLY A 45 -6.10 7.71 -15.30
N ALA A 46 -7.27 7.76 -15.95
CA ALA A 46 -7.66 8.87 -16.80
C ALA A 46 -8.01 10.14 -15.99
N GLU A 47 -8.63 9.99 -14.82
CA GLU A 47 -9.02 11.11 -13.94
C GLU A 47 -7.85 11.72 -13.15
N GLU A 48 -6.84 10.91 -12.83
CA GLU A 48 -5.60 11.37 -12.17
C GLU A 48 -4.37 10.74 -12.84
N PRO A 49 -3.86 11.31 -13.94
CA PRO A 49 -2.72 10.76 -14.69
C PRO A 49 -1.42 10.67 -13.88
N ARG A 50 -1.31 11.40 -12.76
CA ARG A 50 -0.15 11.31 -11.85
C ARG A 50 -0.23 10.11 -10.93
N ALA A 51 -1.42 9.52 -10.74
CA ALA A 51 -1.56 8.21 -10.12
C ALA A 51 -1.21 7.17 -11.19
N SER A 52 -0.04 6.53 -11.06
CA SER A 52 0.49 5.63 -12.09
C SER A 52 -0.31 4.32 -12.15
N PHE A 53 -1.49 4.32 -12.76
CA PHE A 53 -2.28 3.13 -13.02
C PHE A 53 -1.84 2.48 -14.34
N GLY A 54 -1.57 1.18 -14.30
CA GLY A 54 -1.37 0.34 -15.47
C GLY A 54 -2.68 -0.32 -15.91
N GLN A 55 -2.69 -0.91 -17.10
CA GLN A 55 -3.79 -1.76 -17.53
C GLN A 55 -3.55 -3.20 -17.05
N PRO A 56 -4.30 -3.70 -16.05
CA PRO A 56 -4.07 -5.04 -15.53
C PRO A 56 -4.48 -6.09 -16.57
N ALA A 57 -3.72 -7.17 -16.65
CA ALA A 57 -4.08 -8.31 -17.50
C ALA A 57 -5.34 -8.99 -16.95
N MET A 58 -6.24 -9.38 -17.86
CA MET A 58 -7.43 -10.15 -17.49
C MET A 58 -7.03 -11.45 -16.81
N ASP A 59 -7.81 -11.87 -15.80
CA ASP A 59 -7.58 -13.08 -15.00
C ASP A 59 -6.27 -13.10 -14.18
N ALA A 60 -5.49 -12.01 -14.19
CA ALA A 60 -4.32 -11.89 -13.33
C ALA A 60 -4.73 -11.95 -11.84
N PRO A 61 -3.89 -12.56 -10.97
CA PRO A 61 -4.19 -12.66 -9.55
C PRO A 61 -4.22 -11.28 -8.89
N LEU A 62 -5.11 -11.13 -7.92
CA LEU A 62 -5.17 -9.97 -7.01
C LEU A 62 -4.86 -10.43 -5.58
N PRO A 63 -4.32 -9.55 -4.71
CA PRO A 63 -4.10 -9.88 -3.32
C PRO A 63 -5.35 -10.43 -2.63
N SER A 64 -5.23 -11.53 -1.89
CA SER A 64 -6.35 -12.15 -1.17
C SER A 64 -6.79 -11.36 0.07
N SER A 65 -5.90 -10.52 0.61
CA SER A 65 -6.14 -9.67 1.77
C SER A 65 -5.39 -8.34 1.60
N SER A 66 -5.92 -7.27 2.20
CA SER A 66 -5.20 -5.99 2.31
C SER A 66 -4.28 -5.93 3.53
N VAL A 67 -4.46 -6.82 4.51
CA VAL A 67 -3.75 -6.77 5.80
C VAL A 67 -2.22 -6.88 5.64
N PRO A 68 -1.66 -7.82 4.84
CA PRO A 68 -0.20 -7.93 4.69
C PRO A 68 0.48 -6.63 4.24
N ALA A 69 -0.09 -5.98 3.23
CA ALA A 69 0.39 -4.70 2.70
C ALA A 69 0.28 -3.56 3.73
N LEU A 70 -0.81 -3.52 4.52
CA LEU A 70 -0.98 -2.53 5.59
C LEU A 70 0.02 -2.74 6.73
N THR A 71 0.27 -4.00 7.11
CA THR A 71 1.31 -4.35 8.10
C THR A 71 2.68 -3.92 7.62
N ALA A 72 3.02 -4.17 6.35
CA ALA A 72 4.29 -3.72 5.77
C ALA A 72 4.42 -2.18 5.77
N ALA A 73 3.34 -1.45 5.49
CA ALA A 73 3.33 0.00 5.57
C ALA A 73 3.60 0.50 7.01
N LYS A 74 3.04 -0.16 8.04
CA LYS A 74 3.34 0.14 9.45
C LYS A 74 4.79 -0.16 9.81
N CYS A 75 5.42 -1.18 9.23
CA CYS A 75 6.84 -1.43 9.40
C CYS A 75 7.69 -0.26 8.87
N ALA A 76 7.35 0.25 7.68
CA ALA A 76 8.04 1.41 7.10
C ALA A 76 7.83 2.69 7.93
N GLU A 77 6.60 2.92 8.42
CA GLU A 77 6.26 4.05 9.32
C GLU A 77 7.13 4.08 10.57
N ARG A 78 7.41 2.92 11.17
CA ARG A 78 8.28 2.81 12.35
C ARG A 78 9.74 3.18 12.05
N GLN A 79 10.17 3.11 10.79
CA GLN A 79 11.51 3.52 10.36
C GLN A 79 11.61 5.02 10.03
N GLY A 80 10.49 5.75 10.09
CA GLY A 80 10.42 7.21 9.91
C GLY A 80 9.53 7.63 8.74
N GLU A 81 9.19 8.92 8.71
CA GLU A 81 8.27 9.49 7.72
C GLU A 81 8.79 9.31 6.29
N GLU A 82 10.06 9.63 6.02
CA GLU A 82 10.64 9.45 4.68
C GLU A 82 10.66 7.98 4.23
N ALA A 83 10.90 7.05 5.16
CA ALA A 83 10.90 5.61 4.88
C ALA A 83 9.48 5.14 4.51
N PHE A 84 8.48 5.59 5.27
CA PHE A 84 7.08 5.38 4.96
C PHE A 84 6.70 5.94 3.60
N GLU A 85 7.03 7.20 3.31
CA GLU A 85 6.63 7.84 2.05
C GLU A 85 7.15 7.10 0.83
N ARG A 86 8.44 6.70 0.84
CA ARG A 86 9.04 5.91 -0.23
C ARG A 86 8.37 4.54 -0.37
N PHE A 87 8.20 3.84 0.74
CA PHE A 87 7.60 2.50 0.74
C PHE A 87 6.13 2.53 0.32
N HIS A 88 5.35 3.48 0.83
CA HIS A 88 3.94 3.65 0.55
C HIS A 88 3.67 3.92 -0.93
N GLU A 89 4.46 4.82 -1.54
CA GLU A 89 4.38 5.07 -2.98
C GLU A 89 4.75 3.84 -3.81
N ARG A 90 5.81 3.14 -3.41
CA ARG A 90 6.25 1.91 -4.09
C ARG A 90 5.23 0.77 -3.99
N LEU A 91 4.58 0.62 -2.84
CA LEU A 91 3.56 -0.40 -2.58
C LEU A 91 2.33 -0.20 -3.47
N PHE A 92 1.83 1.02 -3.57
CA PHE A 92 0.71 1.33 -4.46
C PHE A 92 1.08 1.16 -5.93
N THR A 93 2.28 1.58 -6.29
CA THR A 93 2.82 1.37 -7.62
C THR A 93 2.92 -0.11 -7.98
N ALA A 94 3.36 -0.95 -7.03
CA ALA A 94 3.45 -2.40 -7.21
C ALA A 94 2.09 -3.01 -7.56
N LEU A 95 1.03 -2.62 -6.85
CA LEU A 95 -0.32 -3.11 -7.09
C LEU A 95 -0.92 -2.56 -8.39
N PHE A 96 -0.98 -1.23 -8.51
CA PHE A 96 -1.81 -0.58 -9.52
C PHE A 96 -1.13 -0.42 -10.87
N ARG A 97 0.21 -0.39 -10.90
CA ARG A 97 0.98 -0.28 -12.14
C ARG A 97 1.58 -1.60 -12.55
N ASP A 98 2.30 -2.23 -11.61
CA ASP A 98 3.16 -3.37 -11.93
C ASP A 98 2.39 -4.71 -11.85
N GLY A 99 1.17 -4.70 -11.31
CA GLY A 99 0.32 -5.90 -11.20
C GLY A 99 0.85 -6.95 -10.21
N LEU A 100 1.65 -6.53 -9.23
CA LEU A 100 2.24 -7.42 -8.24
C LEU A 100 1.27 -7.74 -7.10
N ASP A 101 1.34 -8.97 -6.61
CA ASP A 101 0.59 -9.41 -5.44
C ASP A 101 1.27 -8.96 -4.14
N ILE A 102 0.88 -7.76 -3.69
CA ILE A 102 1.33 -7.17 -2.42
C ILE A 102 0.74 -7.85 -1.17
N GLY A 103 -0.01 -8.95 -1.33
CA GLY A 103 -0.37 -9.85 -0.24
C GLY A 103 0.75 -10.83 0.13
N ARG A 104 1.76 -11.00 -0.73
CA ARG A 104 2.80 -12.02 -0.57
C ARG A 104 4.02 -11.51 0.22
N PRO A 105 4.50 -12.24 1.24
CA PRO A 105 5.68 -11.85 2.02
C PRO A 105 6.94 -11.59 1.16
N ASP A 106 7.22 -12.44 0.17
CA ASP A 106 8.39 -12.27 -0.70
C ASP A 106 8.30 -10.98 -1.54
N CYS A 107 7.10 -10.63 -2.00
CA CYS A 107 6.85 -9.37 -2.70
C CYS A 107 7.12 -8.20 -1.75
N LEU A 108 6.56 -8.22 -0.55
CA LEU A 108 6.75 -7.15 0.44
C LEU A 108 8.22 -6.96 0.85
N ARG A 109 8.96 -8.06 1.03
CA ARG A 109 10.41 -8.03 1.31
C ARG A 109 11.19 -7.41 0.14
N LEU A 110 10.85 -7.75 -1.10
CA LEU A 110 11.46 -7.16 -2.28
C LEU A 110 11.23 -5.64 -2.33
N LEU A 111 9.99 -5.19 -2.11
CA LEU A 111 9.64 -3.77 -2.09
C LEU A 111 10.35 -3.02 -0.95
N GLY A 112 10.50 -3.64 0.22
CA GLY A 112 11.25 -3.07 1.35
C GLY A 112 12.72 -2.86 0.99
N ARG A 113 13.33 -3.81 0.27
CA ARG A 113 14.70 -3.69 -0.23
C ARG A 113 14.84 -2.56 -1.25
N GLU A 114 13.92 -2.49 -2.22
CA GLU A 114 13.93 -1.48 -3.28
C GLU A 114 13.79 -0.04 -2.75
N THR A 115 13.18 0.11 -1.57
CA THR A 115 12.92 1.41 -0.94
C THR A 115 13.91 1.75 0.19
N ALA A 116 14.96 0.94 0.30
CA ALA A 116 16.03 1.07 1.28
C ALA A 116 15.54 1.05 2.75
N LEU A 117 14.56 0.19 3.05
CA LEU A 117 14.23 -0.12 4.44
C LEU A 117 15.33 -0.99 5.06
N ASP A 118 15.51 -0.86 6.38
CA ASP A 118 16.22 -1.86 7.17
C ASP A 118 15.38 -3.14 7.16
N LEU A 119 15.84 -4.15 6.41
CA LEU A 119 15.12 -5.41 6.24
C LEU A 119 15.06 -6.24 7.52
N ALA A 120 16.11 -6.21 8.35
CA ALA A 120 16.11 -6.96 9.59
C ALA A 120 15.07 -6.38 10.56
N ARG A 121 15.02 -5.04 10.66
CA ARG A 121 13.99 -4.35 11.44
C ARG A 121 12.60 -4.54 10.84
N PHE A 122 12.46 -4.43 9.52
CA PHE A 122 11.19 -4.64 8.82
C PHE A 122 10.62 -6.03 9.12
N GLU A 123 11.42 -7.08 9.01
CA GLU A 123 10.99 -8.46 9.27
C GLU A 123 10.60 -8.68 10.74
N ALA A 124 11.35 -8.09 11.68
CA ALA A 124 11.03 -8.15 13.09
C ALA A 124 9.73 -7.41 13.44
N ASP A 125 9.54 -6.19 12.91
CA ASP A 125 8.32 -5.42 13.11
C ASP A 125 7.10 -6.11 12.46
N TYR A 126 7.28 -6.75 11.30
CA TYR A 126 6.22 -7.39 10.51
C TYR A 126 5.59 -8.60 11.21
N VAL A 127 6.41 -9.41 11.90
CA VAL A 127 5.92 -10.54 12.71
C VAL A 127 5.44 -10.12 14.12
N GLY A 128 5.62 -8.85 14.48
CA GLY A 128 5.34 -8.32 15.80
C GLY A 128 4.35 -7.16 15.76
N GLU A 129 4.80 -6.00 16.26
CA GLU A 129 3.92 -4.87 16.60
C GLU A 129 3.22 -4.20 15.41
N ALA A 130 3.69 -4.40 14.18
CA ALA A 130 3.11 -3.75 13.01
C ALA A 130 1.68 -4.23 12.72
N TYR A 131 1.40 -5.53 12.92
CA TYR A 131 0.05 -6.07 12.76
C TYR A 131 -0.92 -5.50 13.80
N GLU A 132 -0.48 -5.41 15.05
CA GLU A 132 -1.26 -4.80 16.13
C GLU A 132 -1.56 -3.31 15.86
N ALA A 133 -0.62 -2.60 15.22
CA ALA A 133 -0.86 -1.22 14.79
C ALA A 133 -1.94 -1.12 13.71
N VAL A 134 -2.03 -2.10 12.80
CA VAL A 134 -3.13 -2.18 11.82
C VAL A 134 -4.46 -2.35 12.54
N LEU A 135 -4.54 -3.29 13.49
CA LEU A 135 -5.77 -3.56 14.24
C LEU A 135 -6.25 -2.34 15.05
N ARG A 136 -5.32 -1.60 15.68
CA ARG A 136 -5.65 -0.37 16.42
C ARG A 136 -6.26 0.70 15.51
N ASP A 137 -5.63 0.98 14.36
CA ASP A 137 -6.17 1.94 13.39
C ASP A 137 -7.59 1.54 12.91
N CYS A 138 -7.86 0.24 12.77
CA CYS A 138 -9.19 -0.26 12.39
C CYS A 138 -10.25 -0.06 13.47
N ALA A 139 -9.86 -0.12 14.75
CA ALA A 139 -10.78 0.04 15.87
C ALA A 139 -11.09 1.52 16.17
N GLU A 140 -10.20 2.43 15.74
CA GLU A 140 -10.32 3.88 15.95
C GLU A 140 -11.07 4.62 14.81
N GLY A 141 -11.31 3.97 13.67
CA GLY A 141 -11.96 4.54 12.48
C GLY A 141 -13.42 4.14 12.32
#